data_AF-A0ABD5S3Q9-F1
#
_entry.id   AF-A0ABD5S3Q9-F1
#
_cell.length_a   1.000
_cell.length_b   1.000
_cell.length_c   1.000
_cell.angle_alpha   90.00
_cell.angle_beta   90.00
_cell.angle_gamma   90.00
#
_symmetry.space_group_name_H-M   'P 1'
#
loop_
_entity.id
_entity.type
_entity.pdbx_description
1 polymer ?
#
loop_
_entity_poly.entity_id
_entity_poly.type
_entity_poly.pdbx_seq_one_letter_code
_entity_poly.pdbx_strand_id
1 'polypeptide(L)' 'NVPSRGSYAGSKTALAGPCPYTECPSHEYCVPEGADFDTEYRIREVVGDPPHEYCHLDRDLTLVELAPGEE' A
#
# COMPACT_ATOMS: atom_id res chain seq x y z
N ASN A 1 -1.57 -0.93 -1.28
CA ASN A 1 -1.38 -1.44 0.10
C ASN A 1 -0.21 -0.77 0.75
N VAL A 2 -0.43 -0.23 1.94
CA VAL A 2 0.56 0.50 2.75
C VAL A 2 0.56 -0.05 4.18
N PRO A 3 1.62 0.17 4.99
CA PRO A 3 1.62 -0.24 6.40
C PRO A 3 0.44 0.38 7.16
N SER A 4 -0.39 -0.40 7.84
CA SER A 4 -1.62 0.13 8.48
C SER A 4 -1.32 1.14 9.59
N ARG A 5 -0.15 1.06 10.20
CA ARG A 5 0.25 1.96 11.28
C ARG A 5 0.30 3.41 10.77
N GLY A 6 -0.67 4.21 11.20
CA GLY A 6 -0.77 5.61 10.80
C GLY A 6 -1.46 5.82 9.45
N SER A 7 -2.08 4.79 8.89
CA SER A 7 -2.86 4.89 7.64
C SER A 7 -4.23 5.50 7.87
N TYR A 8 -4.37 6.80 7.58
CA TYR A 8 -5.65 7.51 7.57
C TYR A 8 -5.69 8.59 6.49
N ALA A 9 -6.89 8.99 6.08
CA ALA A 9 -7.07 10.02 5.04
C ALA A 9 -6.33 11.32 5.40
N GLY A 10 -5.54 11.82 4.46
CA GLY A 10 -4.71 13.01 4.60
C GLY A 10 -3.33 12.80 5.22
N SER A 11 -3.05 11.62 5.81
CA SER A 11 -1.71 11.25 6.28
C SER A 11 -0.77 10.95 5.11
N LYS A 12 0.52 10.85 5.41
CA LYS A 12 1.55 10.47 4.45
C LYS A 12 2.12 9.10 4.77
N THR A 13 2.43 8.32 3.74
CA THR A 13 2.98 6.96 3.86
C THR A 13 3.82 6.61 2.64
N ALA A 14 4.69 5.62 2.79
CA ALA A 14 5.34 4.95 1.67
C ALA A 14 4.69 3.56 1.45
N LEU A 15 4.98 2.97 0.30
CA LEU A 15 4.69 1.56 0.06
C LEU A 15 5.50 0.69 1.04
N ALA A 16 4.97 -0.50 1.39
CA ALA A 16 5.59 -1.38 2.39
C ALA A 16 6.92 -2.04 1.93
N GLY A 17 7.40 -1.71 0.73
CA GLY A 17 8.57 -2.31 0.09
C GLY A 17 8.23 -3.51 -0.78
N PRO A 18 9.24 -4.04 -1.51
CA PRO A 18 9.06 -5.10 -2.49
C PRO A 18 8.46 -6.37 -1.86
N CYS A 19 7.76 -7.15 -2.69
CA CYS A 19 7.12 -8.41 -2.31
C CYS A 19 7.42 -9.48 -3.38
N PRO A 20 7.96 -10.66 -3.02
CA PRO A 20 8.29 -11.70 -4.00
C PRO A 20 7.09 -12.58 -4.41
N TYR A 21 5.95 -12.47 -3.73
CA TYR A 21 4.79 -13.33 -3.91
C TYR A 21 3.86 -12.78 -5.00
N THR A 22 4.15 -13.09 -6.27
CA THR A 22 3.38 -12.60 -7.44
C THR A 22 2.00 -13.22 -7.57
N GLU A 23 1.77 -14.39 -6.96
CA GLU A 23 0.48 -15.09 -6.95
C GLU A 23 -0.46 -14.59 -5.85
N CYS A 24 0.02 -13.69 -4.97
CA CYS A 24 -0.82 -13.12 -3.92
C CYS A 24 -1.86 -12.18 -4.54
N PRO A 25 -3.16 -12.29 -4.20
CA PRO A 25 -4.22 -11.41 -4.73
C PRO A 25 -4.02 -9.93 -4.41
N SER A 26 -3.13 -9.61 -3.48
CA SER A 26 -2.72 -8.24 -3.15
C SER A 26 -1.47 -7.75 -3.84
N HIS A 27 -0.81 -8.58 -4.66
CA HIS A 27 0.49 -8.26 -5.24
C HIS A 27 0.44 -6.96 -6.05
N GLU A 28 -0.58 -6.79 -6.91
CA GLU A 28 -0.77 -5.58 -7.72
C GLU A 28 -0.93 -4.30 -6.89
N TYR A 29 -1.44 -4.40 -5.66
CA TYR A 29 -1.58 -3.26 -4.76
C TYR A 29 -0.34 -3.04 -3.89
N CYS A 30 0.46 -4.09 -3.64
CA CYS A 30 1.70 -4.01 -2.87
C CYS A 30 2.88 -3.56 -3.74
N VAL A 31 2.86 -3.89 -5.02
CA VAL A 31 3.86 -3.54 -6.05
C VAL A 31 3.13 -2.91 -7.26
N PRO A 32 2.48 -1.75 -7.09
CA PRO A 32 1.76 -1.11 -8.18
C PRO A 32 2.73 -0.53 -9.22
N GLU A 33 2.39 -0.69 -10.50
CA GLU A 33 3.15 -0.08 -11.59
C GLU A 33 3.11 1.45 -11.49
N GLY A 34 4.28 2.10 -11.61
CA GLY A 34 4.38 3.56 -11.61
C GLY A 34 4.41 4.22 -10.22
N ALA A 35 4.46 3.44 -9.14
CA ALA A 35 4.73 3.96 -7.80
C ALA A 35 6.06 3.43 -7.26
N ASP A 36 6.81 4.30 -6.60
CA ASP A 36 8.14 4.03 -6.07
C ASP A 36 8.09 3.72 -4.58
N PHE A 37 8.92 2.79 -4.12
CA PHE A 37 8.93 2.39 -2.70
C PHE A 37 9.52 3.46 -1.77
N ASP A 38 10.44 4.27 -2.28
CA ASP A 38 11.09 5.37 -1.55
C ASP A 38 10.31 6.69 -1.64
N THR A 39 9.20 6.73 -2.39
CA THR A 39 8.37 7.92 -2.51
C THR A 39 7.33 7.98 -1.40
N GLU A 40 7.22 9.14 -0.76
CA GLU A 40 6.17 9.43 0.20
C GLU A 40 4.92 9.93 -0.53
N TYR A 41 3.80 9.26 -0.31
CA TYR A 41 2.50 9.59 -0.90
C TYR A 41 1.52 10.08 0.15
N ARG A 42 0.59 10.94 -0.26
CA ARG A 42 -0.54 11.32 0.58
C ARG A 42 -1.70 10.34 0.39
N ILE A 43 -2.27 9.84 1.49
CA ILE A 43 -3.45 8.99 1.44
C ILE A 43 -4.67 9.87 1.15
N ARG A 44 -5.38 9.60 0.05
CA ARG A 44 -6.65 10.24 -0.26
C ARG A 44 -7.79 9.61 0.55
N GLU A 45 -7.89 8.29 0.53
CA GLU A 45 -8.95 7.54 1.22
C GLU A 45 -8.44 6.18 1.69
N VAL A 46 -8.99 5.68 2.80
CA VAL A 46 -8.81 4.29 3.24
C VAL A 46 -9.96 3.47 2.66
N VAL A 47 -9.62 2.53 1.78
CA VAL A 47 -10.61 1.66 1.09
C VAL A 47 -11.03 0.50 1.99
N GLY A 48 -10.10 -0.03 2.78
CA GLY A 48 -10.35 -1.11 3.74
C GLY A 48 -9.17 -2.07 3.86
N ASP A 49 -9.47 -3.34 4.07
CA ASP A 49 -8.47 -4.40 4.17
C ASP A 49 -7.90 -4.79 2.80
N PRO A 50 -6.62 -5.21 2.74
CA PRO A 50 -6.03 -5.69 1.50
C PRO A 50 -6.73 -6.98 1.03
N PRO A 51 -6.83 -7.21 -0.29
CA PRO A 51 -7.43 -8.44 -0.83
C PRO A 51 -6.47 -9.63 -0.67
N HIS A 52 -6.23 -10.07 0.57
CA HIS A 52 -5.60 -11.33 0.96
C HIS A 52 -5.97 -11.62 2.42
N GLU A 53 -6.09 -12.90 2.80
CA GLU A 53 -6.37 -13.24 4.21
C GLU A 53 -5.12 -13.23 5.10
N TYR A 54 -3.94 -13.45 4.53
CA TYR A 54 -2.66 -13.43 5.25
C TYR A 54 -1.52 -12.90 4.36
N CYS A 55 -0.65 -12.06 4.93
CA CYS A 55 0.56 -11.59 4.28
C CYS A 55 1.74 -12.54 4.57
N HIS A 56 2.30 -13.20 3.56
CA HIS A 56 3.46 -14.10 3.73
C HIS A 56 4.74 -13.46 4.27
N LEU A 57 4.82 -12.13 4.28
CA LEU A 57 5.92 -11.37 4.88
C LEU A 57 5.59 -10.87 6.30
N ASP A 58 4.45 -11.31 6.87
CA ASP A 58 3.97 -10.93 8.19
C ASP A 58 3.80 -9.41 8.36
N ARG A 59 3.36 -8.73 7.28
CA ARG A 59 3.11 -7.29 7.28
C ARG A 59 1.64 -7.02 7.59
N ASP A 60 1.42 -6.04 8.44
CA ASP A 60 0.09 -5.46 8.68
C ASP A 60 -0.16 -4.34 7.67
N LEU A 61 -1.15 -4.54 6.80
CA LEU A 61 -1.37 -3.71 5.60
C LEU A 61 -2.81 -3.20 5.52
N THR A 62 -2.98 -2.03 4.94
CA THR A 62 -4.28 -1.41 4.62
C THR A 62 -4.33 -1.06 3.13
N LEU A 63 -5.49 -1.28 2.50
CA LEU A 63 -5.76 -0.82 1.15
C LEU A 63 -6.22 0.64 1.17
N VAL A 64 -5.52 1.47 0.41
CA VAL A 64 -5.75 2.91 0.37
C VAL A 64 -5.72 3.42 -1.07
N GLU A 65 -6.46 4.50 -1.32
CA GLU A 65 -6.31 5.30 -2.52
C GLU A 65 -5.28 6.41 -2.24
N LEU A 66 -4.24 6.49 -3.07
CA LEU A 66 -3.23 7.55 -2.98
C LEU A 66 -3.74 8.80 -3.72
N ALA A 67 -3.41 9.98 -3.21
CA ALA A 67 -3.62 11.21 -3.94
C ALA A 67 -2.79 11.19 -5.23
N PRO A 68 -3.25 11.84 -6.32
CA PRO A 68 -2.40 12.05 -7.49
C PRO A 68 -1.12 12.75 -7.04
N GLY A 69 0.03 12.29 -7.54
CA GLY A 69 1.33 12.86 -7.19
C GLY A 69 1.31 14.38 -7.35
N GLU A 70 1.81 15.10 -6.34
CA GLU A 70 2.16 16.50 -6.52
C GLU A 70 3.43 16.50 -7.39
N GLU A 71 3.28 16.84 -8.68
CA GLU A 71 4.38 17.04 -9.63
C GLU A 71 5.37 18.13 -9.16
#